data_AF-A0A9P8GSJ0-F1
#
_entry.id   AF-A0A9P8GSJ0-F1
#
_cell.length_a   1.000
_cell.length_b   1.000
_cell.length_c   1.000
_cell.angle_alpha   90.00
_cell.angle_beta   90.00
_cell.angle_gamma   90.00
#
_symmetry.space_group_name_H-M   'P 1'
#
loop_
_entity.id
_entity.type
_entity.pdbx_description
1 polymer ?
#
loop_
_entity_poly.entity_id
_entity_poly.type
_entity_poly.pdbx_seq_one_letter_code
_entity_poly.pdbx_strand_id
1 'polypeptide(L)'
;MLAQRLGLQTARRLAVRQSSLLSSRAPQVLSSAALVQQRHAAFQSVSDSEASQQILAKQRLNRPVSPHLGIYKPQITWYGSALNRVTGVALSGTFYLFGLSYLIAPAFGWHLESASLAASFAAWPAALAILAKLVASFPFTYHSFNGLRHLMWDMGKGISNKQVQVTGWTVVGVSVVTSFILALI
;
A
#
# COMPACT_ATOMS: atom_id res chain seq x y z
N MET A 1 46.08 -61.46 -83.64
CA MET A 1 44.74 -62.05 -83.42
C MET A 1 43.98 -61.26 -82.35
N LEU A 2 43.59 -60.02 -82.64
CA LEU A 2 42.98 -59.09 -81.66
C LEU A 2 41.86 -58.23 -82.26
N ALA A 3 41.26 -58.67 -83.37
CA ALA A 3 40.18 -57.95 -84.07
C ALA A 3 38.79 -58.62 -83.93
N GLN A 4 38.67 -59.71 -83.16
CA GLN A 4 37.40 -60.44 -82.99
C GLN A 4 36.74 -60.27 -81.60
N ARG A 5 37.24 -59.38 -80.73
CA ARG A 5 36.69 -59.16 -79.38
C ARG A 5 36.13 -57.77 -79.09
N LEU A 6 36.02 -56.89 -80.09
CA LEU A 6 35.45 -55.53 -79.93
C LEU A 6 34.00 -55.40 -80.43
N GLY A 7 33.48 -56.36 -81.20
CA GLY A 7 32.12 -56.32 -81.76
C GLY A 7 30.98 -56.70 -80.80
N LEU A 8 31.27 -57.23 -79.61
CA LEU A 8 30.25 -57.76 -78.68
C LEU A 8 29.90 -56.83 -77.51
N GLN A 9 30.52 -55.65 -77.39
CA GLN A 9 30.23 -54.72 -76.29
C GLN A 9 29.33 -53.54 -76.66
N THR A 10 29.08 -53.29 -77.94
CA THR A 10 28.23 -52.16 -78.41
C THR A 10 26.75 -52.53 -78.51
N ALA A 11 26.39 -53.80 -78.69
CA ALA A 11 25.00 -54.24 -78.82
C ALA A 11 24.21 -54.30 -77.50
N ARG A 12 24.87 -54.23 -76.33
CA ARG A 12 24.20 -54.30 -75.02
C ARG A 12 23.79 -52.95 -74.43
N ARG A 13 24.16 -51.82 -75.03
CA ARG A 13 23.83 -50.48 -74.49
C ARG A 13 22.66 -49.76 -75.17
N LEU A 14 22.03 -50.39 -76.17
CA LEU A 14 20.89 -49.81 -76.90
C LEU A 14 19.53 -50.47 -76.61
N ALA A 15 19.46 -51.38 -75.65
CA ALA A 15 18.23 -52.12 -75.34
C ALA A 15 17.83 -52.01 -73.87
N VAL A 16 17.88 -50.83 -73.27
CA VAL A 16 17.06 -50.52 -72.08
C VAL A 16 16.61 -49.06 -72.19
N ARG A 17 15.56 -48.86 -72.98
CA ARG A 17 14.68 -47.69 -72.87
C ARG A 17 13.52 -48.15 -72.00
N GLN A 18 13.42 -47.65 -70.77
CA GLN A 18 12.14 -47.67 -70.07
C GLN A 18 11.90 -46.31 -69.42
N SER A 19 10.83 -45.70 -69.93
CA SER A 19 10.23 -44.44 -69.55
C SER A 19 9.65 -44.50 -68.14
N SER A 20 10.15 -43.66 -67.25
CA SER A 20 9.40 -43.24 -66.07
C SER A 20 9.22 -41.73 -66.15
N LEU A 21 7.99 -41.33 -66.46
CA LEU A 21 7.48 -39.96 -66.32
C LEU A 21 7.54 -39.60 -64.84
N LEU A 22 8.59 -38.88 -64.42
CA LEU A 22 8.67 -38.26 -63.11
C LEU A 22 8.49 -36.76 -63.30
N SER A 23 7.29 -36.31 -62.96
CA SER A 23 6.92 -34.90 -62.83
C SER A 23 7.84 -34.23 -61.81
N SER A 24 8.85 -33.50 -62.30
CA SER A 24 9.62 -32.59 -61.45
C SER A 24 8.85 -31.28 -61.32
N ARG A 25 7.99 -31.16 -60.31
CA ARG A 25 7.57 -29.85 -59.82
C ARG A 25 8.79 -29.18 -59.18
N ALA A 26 9.43 -28.28 -59.92
CA ALA A 26 10.40 -27.36 -59.33
C ALA A 26 9.65 -26.46 -58.32
N PRO A 27 10.07 -26.37 -57.05
CA PRO A 27 9.55 -25.34 -56.18
C PRO A 27 10.12 -24.02 -56.70
N GLN A 28 9.25 -23.10 -57.12
CA GLN A 28 9.65 -21.72 -57.27
C GLN A 28 10.00 -21.21 -55.88
N VAL A 29 11.29 -21.10 -55.59
CA VAL A 29 11.78 -20.40 -54.42
C VAL A 29 11.49 -18.92 -54.67
N LEU A 30 10.31 -18.47 -54.22
CA LEU A 30 10.07 -17.06 -53.95
C LEU A 30 11.13 -16.66 -52.92
N SER A 31 12.17 -15.98 -53.39
CA SER A 31 13.08 -15.24 -52.52
C SER A 31 12.22 -14.18 -51.83
N SER A 32 11.63 -14.54 -50.70
CA SER A 32 11.21 -13.57 -49.71
C SER A 32 12.49 -12.87 -49.33
N ALA A 33 12.75 -11.72 -49.97
CA ALA A 33 13.80 -10.81 -49.55
C ALA A 33 13.60 -10.65 -48.05
N ALA A 34 14.47 -11.28 -47.27
CA ALA A 34 14.48 -11.12 -45.83
C ALA A 34 14.71 -9.62 -45.66
N LEU A 35 13.64 -8.89 -45.33
CA LEU A 35 13.75 -7.54 -44.82
C LEU A 35 14.54 -7.71 -43.52
N VAL A 36 15.87 -7.66 -43.64
CA VAL A 36 16.78 -7.56 -42.53
C VAL A 36 16.42 -6.24 -41.89
N GLN A 37 15.53 -6.30 -40.91
CA GLN A 37 15.15 -5.14 -40.14
C GLN A 37 16.38 -4.76 -39.32
N GLN A 38 17.23 -3.90 -39.89
CA GLN A 38 18.36 -3.31 -39.19
C GLN A 38 17.78 -2.46 -38.07
N ARG A 39 17.70 -3.04 -36.87
CA ARG A 39 17.46 -2.27 -35.66
C ARG A 39 18.69 -1.40 -35.42
N HIS A 40 18.63 -0.17 -35.92
CA HIS A 40 19.52 0.89 -35.46
C HIS A 40 19.14 1.19 -34.01
N ALA A 41 19.74 0.47 -33.07
CA ALA A 41 19.70 0.86 -31.67
C ALA A 41 20.46 2.19 -31.57
N ALA A 42 19.73 3.28 -31.36
CA ALA A 42 20.34 4.58 -31.13
C ALA A 42 21.20 4.50 -29.86
N PHE A 43 22.51 4.60 -30.01
CA PHE A 43 23.42 4.73 -28.88
C PHE A 43 23.32 6.16 -28.36
N GLN A 44 22.77 6.33 -27.17
CA GLN A 44 22.87 7.59 -26.43
C GLN A 44 24.10 7.51 -25.53
N SER A 45 25.01 8.47 -25.66
CA SER A 45 26.11 8.65 -24.72
C SER A 45 25.54 9.20 -23.41
N VAL A 46 25.28 8.31 -22.47
CA VAL A 46 24.91 8.69 -21.10
C VAL A 46 26.20 8.99 -20.35
N SER A 47 26.23 10.07 -19.56
CA SER A 47 27.39 10.34 -18.71
C SER A 47 27.54 9.22 -17.66
N ASP A 48 28.78 8.85 -17.31
CA ASP A 48 29.02 7.77 -16.34
C ASP A 48 28.35 8.04 -14.97
N SER A 49 28.22 9.33 -14.62
CA SER A 49 27.50 9.78 -13.42
C SER A 49 25.99 9.54 -13.52
N GLU A 50 25.36 9.80 -14.66
CA GLU A 50 23.93 9.52 -14.88
C GLU A 50 23.65 8.01 -14.88
N ALA A 51 24.49 7.22 -15.55
CA ALA A 51 24.33 5.77 -15.61
C ALA A 51 24.46 5.13 -14.21
N SER A 52 25.46 5.54 -13.44
CA SER A 52 25.64 5.08 -12.05
C SER A 52 24.47 5.50 -11.14
N GLN A 53 23.96 6.72 -11.27
CA GLN A 53 22.78 7.16 -10.51
C GLN A 53 21.54 6.34 -10.85
N GLN A 54 21.31 6.02 -12.12
CA GLN A 54 20.18 5.17 -12.54
C GLN A 54 20.28 3.76 -11.97
N ILE A 55 21.48 3.18 -11.94
CA ILE A 55 21.72 1.86 -11.33
C ILE A 55 21.42 1.90 -9.83
N LEU A 56 21.92 2.91 -9.11
CA LEU A 56 21.67 3.06 -7.68
C LEU A 56 20.19 3.31 -7.38
N ALA A 57 19.49 4.09 -8.21
CA ALA A 57 18.05 4.31 -8.09
C ALA A 57 17.27 3.00 -8.27
N LYS A 58 17.59 2.21 -9.31
CA LYS A 58 17.00 0.88 -9.54
C LYS A 58 17.25 -0.07 -8.37
N GLN A 59 18.46 -0.06 -7.82
CA GLN A 59 18.80 -0.86 -6.64
C GLN A 59 18.02 -0.44 -5.40
N ARG A 60 17.78 0.85 -5.17
CA ARG A 60 17.02 1.36 -4.01
C ARG A 60 15.56 0.88 -4.03
N LEU A 61 14.94 0.74 -5.20
CA LEU A 61 13.57 0.22 -5.33
C LEU A 61 13.43 -1.23 -4.88
N ASN A 62 14.50 -2.03 -5.02
CA ASN A 62 14.51 -3.44 -4.65
C ASN A 62 14.89 -3.68 -3.18
N ARG A 63 15.18 -2.63 -2.40
CA ARG A 63 15.55 -2.77 -0.98
C ARG A 63 14.29 -2.94 -0.15
N PRO A 64 14.14 -4.04 0.61
CA PRO A 64 13.01 -4.19 1.51
C PRO A 64 13.10 -3.16 2.65
N VAL A 65 11.94 -2.71 3.11
CA VAL A 65 11.83 -1.92 4.35
C VAL A 65 11.92 -2.89 5.52
N SER A 66 12.79 -2.62 6.48
CA SER A 66 12.88 -3.44 7.68
C SER A 66 11.57 -3.37 8.47
N PRO A 67 11.12 -4.49 9.07
CA PRO A 67 9.92 -4.46 9.90
C PRO A 67 10.16 -3.54 11.10
N HIS A 68 9.14 -2.73 11.45
CA HIS A 68 9.23 -1.76 12.54
C HIS A 68 8.10 -1.99 13.56
N LEU A 69 6.87 -1.55 13.27
CA LEU A 69 5.75 -1.64 14.21
C LEU A 69 5.35 -3.10 14.52
N GLY A 70 5.54 -4.01 13.57
CA GLY A 70 5.21 -5.43 13.74
C GLY A 70 6.16 -6.20 14.66
N ILE A 71 7.36 -5.68 14.93
CA ILE A 71 8.37 -6.37 15.76
C ILE A 71 8.80 -5.55 16.98
N TYR A 72 8.41 -4.28 17.07
CA TYR A 72 8.83 -3.41 18.17
C TYR A 72 8.11 -3.75 19.47
N LYS A 73 8.83 -3.74 20.59
CA LYS A 73 8.27 -4.06 21.90
C LYS A 73 7.17 -3.05 22.29
N PRO A 74 6.00 -3.51 22.73
CA PRO A 74 4.97 -2.65 23.32
C PRO A 74 5.49 -1.81 24.50
N GLN A 75 5.32 -0.49 24.42
CA GLN A 75 5.72 0.46 25.46
C GLN A 75 4.67 1.57 25.61
N ILE A 76 4.43 2.01 26.85
CA ILE A 76 3.48 3.09 27.16
C ILE A 76 3.79 4.41 26.45
N THR A 77 5.06 4.63 26.08
CA THR A 77 5.54 5.82 25.37
C THR A 77 4.86 5.99 24.01
N TRP A 78 5.05 5.03 23.11
CA TRP A 78 4.55 5.13 21.75
C TRP A 78 3.06 4.79 21.66
N TYR A 79 2.55 3.86 22.48
CA TYR A 79 1.10 3.62 22.56
C TYR A 79 0.36 4.84 23.06
N GLY A 80 0.85 5.49 24.13
CA GLY A 80 0.22 6.71 24.64
C GLY A 80 0.26 7.86 23.63
N SER A 81 1.38 8.00 22.91
CA SER A 81 1.47 8.96 21.80
C SER A 81 0.47 8.66 20.68
N ALA A 82 0.31 7.39 20.28
CA ALA A 82 -0.66 6.99 19.27
C ALA A 82 -2.09 7.25 19.73
N LEU A 83 -2.44 6.87 20.97
CA LEU A 83 -3.75 7.15 21.56
C LEU A 83 -4.05 8.64 21.58
N ASN A 84 -3.08 9.50 21.92
CA ASN A 84 -3.28 10.95 21.91
C ASN A 84 -3.65 11.51 20.54
N ARG A 85 -3.04 10.95 19.47
CA ARG A 85 -3.38 11.31 18.09
C ARG A 85 -4.77 10.84 17.72
N VAL A 86 -5.10 9.58 18.03
CA VAL A 86 -6.42 8.99 17.74
C VAL A 86 -7.52 9.75 18.46
N THR A 87 -7.35 10.05 19.76
CA THR A 87 -8.34 10.82 20.52
C THR A 87 -8.46 12.25 20.02
N GLY A 88 -7.35 12.89 19.62
CA GLY A 88 -7.37 14.21 18.99
C GLY A 88 -8.18 14.24 17.69
N VAL A 89 -7.92 13.28 16.79
CA VAL A 89 -8.68 13.15 15.52
C VAL A 89 -10.14 12.83 15.80
N ALA A 90 -10.45 11.96 16.76
CA ALA A 90 -11.83 11.63 17.13
C ALA A 90 -12.58 12.88 17.64
N LEU A 91 -11.99 13.63 18.57
CA LEU A 91 -12.60 14.83 19.13
C LEU A 91 -12.81 15.92 18.08
N SER A 92 -11.77 16.25 17.31
CA SER A 92 -11.87 17.25 16.24
C SER A 92 -12.85 16.80 15.15
N GLY A 93 -12.80 15.52 14.77
CA GLY A 93 -13.69 14.92 13.79
C GLY A 93 -15.15 15.02 14.22
N THR A 94 -15.48 14.58 15.44
CA THR A 94 -16.84 14.70 15.99
C THR A 94 -17.29 16.15 16.10
N PHE A 95 -16.41 17.07 16.52
CA PHE A 95 -16.73 18.49 16.59
C PHE A 95 -17.10 19.08 15.22
N TYR A 96 -16.28 18.84 14.20
CA TYR A 96 -16.55 19.35 12.85
C TYR A 96 -17.77 18.67 12.21
N LEU A 97 -17.91 17.35 12.37
CA LEU A 97 -19.08 16.62 11.88
C LEU A 97 -20.37 17.14 12.52
N PHE A 98 -20.37 17.32 13.84
CA PHE A 98 -21.52 17.88 14.54
C PHE A 98 -21.82 19.30 14.06
N GLY A 99 -20.82 20.19 14.01
CA GLY A 99 -20.99 21.57 13.54
C GLY A 99 -21.53 21.67 12.11
N LEU A 100 -21.03 20.83 11.20
CA LEU A 100 -21.50 20.78 9.83
C LEU A 100 -22.92 20.19 9.74
N SER A 101 -23.20 19.13 10.49
CA SER A 101 -24.55 18.54 10.55
C SER A 101 -25.57 19.52 11.09
N TYR A 102 -25.20 20.31 12.10
CA TYR A 102 -26.04 21.35 12.68
C TYR A 102 -26.32 22.48 11.69
N LEU A 103 -25.31 22.89 10.91
CA LEU A 103 -25.47 23.91 9.86
C LEU A 103 -26.43 23.45 8.75
N ILE A 104 -26.35 22.18 8.36
CA ILE A 104 -27.14 21.62 7.26
C ILE A 104 -28.53 21.15 7.72
N ALA A 105 -28.73 20.92 9.02
CA ALA A 105 -29.94 20.36 9.61
C ALA A 105 -31.25 21.01 9.14
N PRO A 106 -31.40 22.35 9.03
CA PRO A 106 -32.65 22.96 8.58
C PRO A 106 -33.05 22.59 7.15
N ALA A 107 -32.08 22.32 6.27
CA ALA A 107 -32.35 21.93 4.88
C ALA A 107 -32.95 20.52 4.77
N PHE A 108 -32.71 19.67 5.77
CA PHE A 108 -33.20 18.29 5.83
C PHE A 108 -34.30 18.08 6.88
N GLY A 109 -34.69 19.14 7.60
CA GLY A 109 -35.64 19.07 8.71
C GLY A 109 -35.12 18.25 9.90
N TRP A 110 -33.79 18.19 10.10
CA TRP A 110 -33.21 17.50 11.25
C TRP A 110 -33.28 18.37 12.51
N HIS A 111 -33.59 17.74 13.64
CA HIS A 111 -33.69 18.36 14.96
C HIS A 111 -32.45 18.06 15.80
N LEU A 112 -31.42 18.90 15.67
CA LEU A 112 -30.13 18.77 16.37
C LEU A 112 -29.94 19.79 17.50
N GLU A 113 -30.99 20.54 17.85
CA GLU A 113 -31.01 21.40 19.02
C GLU A 113 -30.85 20.60 20.32
N SER A 114 -30.25 21.23 21.33
CA SER A 114 -29.92 20.59 22.60
C SER A 114 -31.12 19.93 23.28
N ALA A 115 -32.32 20.49 23.16
CA ALA A 115 -33.54 19.94 23.74
C ALA A 115 -33.93 18.59 23.09
N SER A 116 -33.89 18.52 21.77
CA SER A 116 -34.22 17.31 20.99
C SER A 116 -33.18 16.20 21.19
N LEU A 117 -31.90 16.57 21.25
CA LEU A 117 -30.83 15.62 21.60
C LEU A 117 -31.00 15.09 23.03
N ALA A 118 -31.22 15.96 24.01
CA ALA A 118 -31.41 15.56 25.40
C ALA A 118 -32.60 14.62 25.57
N ALA A 119 -33.74 14.93 24.95
CA ALA A 119 -34.92 14.06 24.95
C ALA A 119 -34.62 12.70 24.29
N SER A 120 -33.88 12.70 23.19
CA SER A 120 -33.49 11.47 22.48
C SER A 120 -32.62 10.56 23.34
N PHE A 121 -31.60 11.11 24.01
CA PHE A 121 -30.73 10.35 24.91
C PHE A 121 -31.44 9.93 26.21
N ALA A 122 -32.41 10.72 26.70
CA ALA A 122 -33.20 10.37 27.88
C ALA A 122 -34.09 9.14 27.66
N ALA A 123 -34.47 8.86 26.40
CA ALA A 123 -35.25 7.68 26.05
C ALA A 123 -34.41 6.39 25.97
N TRP A 124 -33.08 6.47 26.07
CA TRP A 124 -32.21 5.30 25.95
C TRP A 124 -32.22 4.43 27.22
N PRO A 125 -32.01 3.12 27.09
CA PRO A 125 -31.72 2.27 28.26
C PRO A 125 -30.52 2.82 29.04
N ALA A 126 -30.61 2.83 30.37
CA ALA A 126 -29.58 3.41 31.24
C ALA A 126 -28.16 2.89 30.93
N ALA A 127 -28.01 1.59 30.65
CA ALA A 127 -26.74 1.00 30.27
C ALA A 127 -26.16 1.58 28.97
N LEU A 128 -27.02 1.83 27.96
CA LEU A 128 -26.61 2.42 26.69
C LEU A 128 -26.25 3.90 26.86
N ALA A 129 -27.00 4.64 27.69
CA ALA A 129 -26.69 6.03 28.01
C ALA A 129 -25.33 6.17 28.72
N ILE A 130 -25.04 5.33 29.72
CA ILE A 130 -23.74 5.30 30.41
C ILE A 130 -22.61 4.95 29.44
N LEU A 131 -22.82 3.95 28.57
CA LEU A 131 -21.83 3.57 27.57
C LEU A 131 -21.54 4.73 26.60
N ALA A 132 -22.57 5.43 26.13
CA ALA A 132 -22.42 6.58 25.24
C ALA A 132 -21.65 7.71 25.91
N LYS A 133 -21.98 8.02 27.18
CA LYS A 133 -21.23 8.99 27.98
C LYS A 133 -19.77 8.59 28.12
N LEU A 134 -19.46 7.32 28.42
CA LEU A 134 -18.08 6.81 28.51
C LEU A 134 -17.30 6.94 27.20
N VAL A 135 -17.93 6.58 26.08
CA VAL A 135 -17.32 6.68 24.75
C VAL A 135 -17.01 8.13 24.39
N ALA A 136 -17.82 9.09 24.83
CA ALA A 136 -17.58 10.51 24.64
C ALA A 136 -16.55 11.09 25.63
N SER A 137 -16.62 10.72 26.91
CA SER A 137 -15.79 11.31 27.97
C SER A 137 -14.36 10.77 27.98
N PHE A 138 -14.13 9.51 27.62
CA PHE A 138 -12.79 8.91 27.63
C PHE A 138 -11.81 9.61 26.67
N PRO A 139 -12.09 9.79 25.37
CA PRO A 139 -11.17 10.47 24.47
C PRO A 139 -10.92 11.91 24.90
N PHE A 140 -11.93 12.61 25.42
CA PHE A 140 -11.80 13.96 25.97
C PHE A 140 -10.81 13.98 27.15
N THR A 141 -11.10 13.22 28.20
CA THR A 141 -10.26 13.18 29.41
C THR A 141 -8.84 12.71 29.11
N TYR A 142 -8.67 11.69 28.26
CA TYR A 142 -7.35 11.21 27.85
C TYR A 142 -6.55 12.28 27.09
N HIS A 143 -7.16 12.89 26.06
CA HIS A 143 -6.49 13.90 25.26
C HIS A 143 -6.12 15.14 26.09
N SER A 144 -6.99 15.56 27.01
CA SER A 144 -6.71 16.70 27.90
C SER A 144 -5.55 16.41 28.85
N PHE A 145 -5.58 15.31 29.61
CA PHE A 145 -4.52 15.01 30.57
C PHE A 145 -3.19 14.66 29.89
N ASN A 146 -3.24 13.89 28.80
CA ASN A 146 -2.02 13.61 28.06
C ASN A 146 -1.49 14.86 27.33
N GLY A 147 -2.37 15.76 26.87
CA GLY A 147 -2.01 17.07 26.34
C GLY A 147 -1.25 17.92 27.36
N LEU A 148 -1.72 17.98 28.62
CA LEU A 148 -1.00 18.65 29.70
C LEU A 148 0.39 18.04 29.93
N ARG A 149 0.51 16.71 29.88
CA ARG A 149 1.80 16.01 29.95
C ARG A 149 2.72 16.37 28.79
N HIS A 150 2.19 16.52 27.57
CA HIS A 150 2.97 16.98 26.42
C HIS A 150 3.44 18.43 26.60
N LEU A 151 2.59 19.33 27.08
CA LEU A 151 2.99 20.70 27.41
C LEU A 151 4.08 20.73 28.49
N MET A 152 4.04 19.81 29.46
CA MET A 152 5.14 19.64 30.43
C MET A 152 6.46 19.25 29.77
N TRP A 153 6.41 18.36 28.78
CA TRP A 153 7.58 17.96 28.00
C TRP A 153 8.12 19.09 27.13
N ASP A 154 7.24 19.91 26.55
CA ASP A 154 7.63 21.07 25.73
C ASP A 154 8.36 22.12 26.57
N MET A 155 8.07 22.20 27.88
CA MET A 155 8.83 22.99 28.85
C MET A 155 10.13 22.31 29.34
N GLY A 156 10.51 21.16 28.79
CA GLY A 156 11.69 20.38 29.20
C GLY A 156 11.55 19.65 30.55
N LYS A 157 10.34 19.50 31.09
CA LYS A 157 10.09 18.87 32.40
C LYS A 157 9.62 17.43 32.26
N GLY A 158 10.06 16.53 33.15
CA GLY A 158 9.50 15.16 33.22
C GLY A 158 9.91 14.22 32.09
N ILE A 159 11.07 14.45 31.46
CA ILE A 159 11.56 13.74 30.27
C ILE A 159 12.51 12.56 30.56
N SER A 160 12.83 12.27 31.82
CA SER A 160 13.61 11.06 32.14
C SER A 160 12.79 9.79 31.91
N ASN A 161 13.44 8.68 31.54
CA ASN A 161 12.76 7.40 31.25
C ASN A 161 11.81 6.96 32.37
N LYS A 162 12.23 7.11 33.64
CA LYS A 162 11.39 6.77 34.80
C LYS A 162 10.17 7.69 34.89
N GLN A 163 10.36 9.00 34.75
CA GLN A 163 9.24 9.96 34.81
C GLN A 163 8.27 9.77 33.65
N VAL A 164 8.76 9.52 32.45
CA VAL A 164 7.93 9.27 31.26
C VAL A 164 7.05 8.04 31.46
N GLN A 165 7.58 6.96 32.06
CA GLN A 165 6.78 5.78 32.38
C GLN A 165 5.72 6.06 33.46
N VAL A 166 6.12 6.70 34.56
CA VAL A 166 5.22 7.04 35.67
C VAL A 166 4.09 7.94 35.18
N THR A 167 4.43 9.08 34.56
CA THR A 167 3.45 10.04 34.03
C THR A 167 2.55 9.43 32.97
N GLY A 168 3.05 8.49 32.16
CA GLY A 168 2.24 7.77 31.18
C GLY A 168 1.13 6.94 31.82
N TRP A 169 1.46 6.16 32.84
CA TRP A 169 0.46 5.38 33.59
C TRP A 169 -0.43 6.24 34.47
N THR A 170 0.08 7.33 35.04
CA THR A 170 -0.73 8.31 35.78
C THR A 170 -1.82 8.91 34.89
N VAL A 171 -1.48 9.33 33.68
CA VAL A 171 -2.44 9.85 32.71
C VAL A 171 -3.52 8.81 32.40
N VAL A 172 -3.14 7.56 32.09
CA VAL A 172 -4.11 6.48 31.85
C VAL A 172 -5.07 6.32 33.03
N GLY A 173 -4.54 6.24 34.26
CA GLY A 173 -5.36 6.06 35.46
C GLY A 173 -6.32 7.23 35.70
N VAL A 174 -5.82 8.46 35.65
CA VAL A 174 -6.64 9.67 35.90
C VAL A 174 -7.71 9.83 34.82
N SER A 175 -7.38 9.58 33.55
CA SER A 175 -8.35 9.64 32.45
C SER A 175 -9.47 8.61 32.60
N VAL A 176 -9.15 7.36 32.94
CA VAL A 176 -10.15 6.32 33.18
C VAL A 176 -11.07 6.72 34.33
N VAL A 177 -10.52 7.06 35.50
CA VAL A 177 -11.32 7.44 36.68
C VAL A 177 -12.21 8.64 36.39
N THR A 178 -11.66 9.69 35.78
CA THR A 178 -12.43 10.91 35.46
C THR A 178 -13.53 10.62 34.44
N SER A 179 -13.25 9.81 33.42
CA SER A 179 -14.24 9.38 32.43
C SER A 179 -15.40 8.62 33.09
N PHE A 180 -15.11 7.70 34.02
CA PHE A 180 -16.16 6.98 34.75
C PHE A 180 -17.01 7.92 35.61
N ILE A 181 -16.38 8.87 36.31
CA ILE A 181 -17.11 9.88 37.09
C ILE A 181 -18.04 10.70 36.18
N LEU A 182 -17.52 11.20 35.06
CA LEU A 182 -18.30 11.98 34.08
C LEU A 182 -19.46 11.18 33.47
N ALA A 183 -19.33 9.86 33.36
CA ALA A 183 -20.40 9.03 32.81
C ALA A 183 -21.52 8.73 33.80
N LEU A 184 -21.25 8.82 35.11
CA LEU A 184 -22.21 8.52 36.18
C LEU A 184 -23.01 9.74 36.63
N ILE A 185 -22.52 10.95 36.37
CA ILE A 185 -23.25 12.21 36.57
C ILE A 185 -24.10 12.54 35.34
#